data_AF-A0A497XZC4-F1
#
_entry.id   AF-A0A497XZC4-F1
#
_cell.length_a   1.000
_cell.length_b   1.000
_cell.length_c   1.000
_cell.angle_alpha   90.00
_cell.angle_beta   90.00
_cell.angle_gamma   90.00
#
_symmetry.space_group_name_H-M   'P 1'
#
loop_
_entity.id
_entity.type
_entity.pdbx_description
1 polymer ?
#
loop_
_entity_poly.entity_id
_entity_poly.type
_entity_poly.pdbx_seq_one_letter_code
_entity_poly.pdbx_strand_id
1 'polypeptide(L)'
;MDQKSENFNDLVKYLEKETKQHQSACRVKNVLAQLLFLITIIFSALGLVNTGTNWFNLKEMSAIAAMPGIILIFSNTFKFEARSKWNKLKQRKLEGLLSKLKFENATVAEISKEMREELEKLDEMRVQLEKPIAK
;
A
#
# COMPACT_ATOMS: atom_id res chain seq x y z
N MET A 1 24.79 -28.00 -19.48
CA MET A 1 24.13 -26.79 -18.93
C MET A 1 23.59 -27.18 -17.56
N ASP A 2 24.09 -26.54 -16.50
CA ASP A 2 23.77 -26.91 -15.12
C ASP A 2 22.32 -26.52 -14.77
N GLN A 3 21.47 -27.51 -14.47
CA GLN A 3 20.10 -27.33 -13.99
C GLN A 3 20.00 -26.38 -12.78
N LYS A 4 21.11 -26.22 -12.03
CA LYS A 4 21.24 -25.31 -10.90
C LYS A 4 21.28 -23.83 -11.32
N SER A 5 21.89 -23.50 -12.46
CA SER A 5 21.98 -22.11 -12.95
C SER A 5 20.68 -21.63 -13.59
N GLU A 6 19.90 -22.55 -14.16
CA GLU A 6 18.57 -22.27 -14.72
C GLU A 6 17.56 -21.94 -13.60
N ASN A 7 17.48 -22.79 -12.57
CA ASN A 7 16.64 -22.54 -11.38
C ASN A 7 16.98 -21.23 -10.65
N PHE A 8 18.27 -20.88 -10.60
CA PHE A 8 18.71 -19.62 -10.00
C PHE A 8 18.22 -18.40 -10.78
N ASN A 9 18.38 -18.40 -12.10
CA ASN A 9 17.97 -17.29 -12.95
C ASN A 9 16.45 -17.10 -12.97
N ASP A 10 15.69 -18.20 -12.92
CA ASP A 10 14.23 -18.14 -12.86
C ASP A 10 13.73 -17.56 -11.54
N LEU A 11 14.35 -17.93 -10.41
CA LEU A 11 14.01 -17.36 -9.10
C LEU A 11 14.34 -15.87 -9.04
N VAL A 12 15.49 -15.45 -9.57
CA VAL A 12 15.87 -14.02 -9.65
C VAL A 12 14.85 -13.24 -10.49
N LYS A 13 14.50 -13.74 -11.68
CA LYS A 13 13.49 -13.10 -12.55
C LYS A 13 12.13 -13.01 -11.88
N TYR A 14 11.73 -14.06 -11.18
CA TYR A 14 10.48 -14.09 -10.43
C TYR A 14 10.46 -13.00 -9.34
N LEU A 15 11.50 -12.94 -8.51
CA LEU A 15 11.63 -11.94 -7.44
C LEU A 15 11.68 -10.51 -7.99
N GLU A 16 12.40 -10.27 -9.09
CA GLU A 16 12.45 -8.95 -9.72
C GLU A 16 11.09 -8.51 -10.27
N LYS A 17 10.37 -9.43 -10.92
CA LYS A 17 9.04 -9.16 -11.48
C LYS A 17 8.04 -8.83 -10.36
N GLU A 18 8.01 -9.63 -9.31
CA GLU A 18 7.09 -9.45 -8.20
C GLU A 18 7.39 -8.15 -7.42
N THR A 19 8.68 -7.84 -7.21
CA THR A 19 9.11 -6.58 -6.56
C THR A 19 8.65 -5.35 -7.36
N LYS A 20 8.85 -5.34 -8.68
CA LYS A 20 8.41 -4.24 -9.56
C LYS A 20 6.89 -4.06 -9.56
N GLN A 21 6.14 -5.15 -9.56
CA GLN A 21 4.68 -5.11 -9.58
C GLN A 21 4.11 -4.50 -8.29
N HIS A 22 4.68 -4.85 -7.12
CA HIS A 22 4.22 -4.29 -5.85
C HIS A 22 4.59 -2.79 -5.69
N GLN A 23 5.70 -2.35 -6.31
CA GLN A 23 6.16 -0.97 -6.24
C GLN A 23 5.18 0.01 -6.93
N SER A 24 4.65 -0.34 -8.11
CA SER A 24 3.71 0.50 -8.84
C SER A 24 2.35 0.59 -8.13
N ALA A 25 1.83 -0.56 -7.68
CA ALA A 25 0.57 -0.63 -6.94
C ALA A 25 0.62 0.17 -5.62
N CYS A 26 1.78 0.21 -4.96
CA CYS A 26 1.97 0.99 -3.75
C CYS A 26 1.93 2.50 -4.01
N ARG A 27 2.55 2.97 -5.09
CA ARG A 27 2.56 4.41 -5.45
C ARG A 27 1.16 4.91 -5.75
N VAL A 28 0.40 4.18 -6.57
CA VAL A 28 -0.97 4.57 -6.94
C VAL A 28 -1.86 4.69 -5.71
N LYS A 29 -1.83 3.68 -4.82
CA LYS A 29 -2.64 3.69 -3.58
C LYS A 29 -2.24 4.85 -2.65
N ASN A 30 -0.95 5.14 -2.53
CA ASN A 30 -0.46 6.21 -1.67
C ASN A 30 -0.83 7.61 -2.22
N VAL A 31 -0.70 7.82 -3.53
CA VAL A 31 -1.12 9.06 -4.20
C VAL A 31 -2.63 9.24 -4.06
N LEU A 32 -3.43 8.18 -4.25
CA LEU A 32 -4.88 8.24 -4.08
C LEU A 32 -5.28 8.65 -2.66
N ALA A 33 -4.62 8.09 -1.64
CA ALA A 33 -4.84 8.47 -0.25
C ALA A 33 -4.50 9.95 0.01
N GLN A 34 -3.38 10.43 -0.53
CA GLN A 34 -2.98 11.84 -0.42
C GLN A 34 -3.96 12.78 -1.14
N LEU A 35 -4.47 12.40 -2.31
CA LEU A 35 -5.47 13.17 -3.03
C LEU A 35 -6.77 13.27 -2.25
N LEU A 36 -7.26 12.17 -1.67
CA LEU A 36 -8.44 12.18 -0.81
C LEU A 36 -8.28 13.10 0.40
N PHE A 37 -7.09 13.12 1.00
CA PHE A 37 -6.79 14.02 2.12
C PHE A 37 -6.77 15.49 1.68
N LEU A 38 -6.14 15.81 0.55
CA LEU A 38 -6.14 17.17 -0.01
C LEU A 38 -7.55 17.65 -0.34
N ILE A 39 -8.36 16.79 -0.94
CA ILE A 39 -9.78 17.07 -1.22
C ILE A 39 -10.49 17.41 0.09
N THR A 40 -10.30 16.60 1.13
CA THR A 40 -10.91 16.84 2.45
C THR A 40 -10.55 18.22 3.02
N ILE A 41 -9.28 18.62 2.93
CA ILE A 41 -8.81 19.95 3.37
C ILE A 41 -9.48 21.06 2.57
N ILE A 42 -9.55 20.93 1.24
CA ILE A 42 -10.18 21.92 0.36
C ILE A 42 -11.66 22.08 0.72
N PHE A 43 -12.41 20.98 0.89
CA PHE A 43 -13.82 21.04 1.28
C PHE A 43 -14.02 21.71 2.65
N SER A 44 -13.11 21.45 3.59
CA SER A 44 -13.15 22.05 4.93
C SER A 44 -12.86 23.57 4.86
N ALA A 45 -11.89 23.98 4.04
CA ALA A 45 -11.54 25.38 3.82
C ALA A 45 -12.65 26.15 3.08
N LEU A 46 -13.26 25.54 2.06
CA LEU A 46 -14.41 26.14 1.35
C LEU A 46 -15.58 26.39 2.29
N GLY A 47 -15.82 25.47 3.24
CA GLY A 47 -16.84 25.67 4.26
C GLY A 47 -16.58 26.91 5.11
N LEU A 48 -15.34 27.11 5.56
CA LEU A 48 -14.91 28.31 6.29
C LEU A 48 -15.08 29.59 5.47
N VAL A 49 -14.63 29.61 4.21
CA VAL A 49 -14.77 30.80 3.35
C VAL A 49 -16.24 31.17 3.15
N ASN A 50 -17.11 30.18 2.94
CA ASN A 50 -18.53 30.42 2.73
C ASN A 50 -19.21 31.09 3.94
N THR A 51 -18.74 30.83 5.18
CA THR A 51 -19.29 31.51 6.36
C THR A 51 -19.06 33.02 6.37
N GLY A 52 -18.05 33.51 5.65
CA GLY A 52 -17.74 34.93 5.53
C GLY A 52 -18.30 35.61 4.27
N THR A 53 -18.52 34.85 3.18
CA THR A 53 -18.88 35.43 1.86
C THR A 53 -20.27 35.06 1.35
N ASN A 54 -20.94 34.05 1.93
CA ASN A 54 -22.23 33.52 1.47
C ASN A 54 -22.28 33.22 -0.04
N TRP A 55 -21.17 32.72 -0.61
CA TRP A 55 -21.08 32.37 -2.03
C TRP A 55 -21.92 31.15 -2.44
N PHE A 56 -22.19 30.23 -1.52
CA PHE A 56 -22.95 29.01 -1.77
C PHE A 56 -24.29 29.02 -1.07
N ASN A 57 -25.30 28.45 -1.74
CA ASN A 57 -26.61 28.25 -1.16
C ASN A 57 -26.60 27.15 -0.08
N LEU A 58 -27.59 27.15 0.81
CA LEU A 58 -27.67 26.20 1.94
C LEU A 58 -27.54 24.72 1.51
N LYS A 59 -28.14 24.36 0.36
CA LYS A 59 -28.07 23.00 -0.20
C LYS A 59 -26.66 22.61 -0.63
N GLU A 60 -25.95 23.53 -1.28
CA GLU A 60 -24.57 23.32 -1.76
C GLU A 60 -23.60 23.21 -0.57
N MET A 61 -23.75 24.09 0.42
CA MET A 61 -22.96 24.08 1.65
C MET A 61 -23.16 22.77 2.44
N SER A 62 -24.39 22.26 2.50
CA SER A 62 -24.70 20.98 3.15
C SER A 62 -23.98 19.80 2.48
N ALA A 63 -23.90 19.80 1.15
CA ALA A 63 -23.18 18.76 0.40
C ALA A 63 -21.66 18.85 0.61
N ILE A 64 -21.10 20.07 0.60
CA ILE A 64 -19.67 20.34 0.86
C ILE A 64 -19.29 19.88 2.27
N ALA A 65 -20.13 20.19 3.27
CA ALA A 65 -19.89 19.83 4.67
C ALA A 65 -19.93 18.31 4.93
N ALA A 66 -20.68 17.55 4.13
CA ALA A 66 -20.78 16.09 4.25
C ALA A 66 -19.58 15.35 3.63
N MET A 67 -18.85 15.96 2.68
CA MET A 67 -17.76 15.29 1.97
C MET A 67 -16.61 14.79 2.86
N PRO A 68 -16.10 15.56 3.85
CA PRO A 68 -15.08 15.07 4.76
C PRO A 68 -15.47 13.76 5.46
N GLY A 69 -16.74 13.64 5.89
CA GLY A 69 -17.25 12.44 6.53
C GLY A 69 -17.29 11.22 5.59
N ILE A 70 -17.74 11.42 4.35
CA ILE A 70 -17.75 10.37 3.31
C ILE A 70 -16.32 9.92 2.99
N ILE A 71 -15.39 10.86 2.84
CA ILE A 71 -13.98 10.55 2.55
C ILE A 71 -13.34 9.79 3.72
N LEU A 72 -13.65 10.15 4.96
CA LEU A 72 -13.16 9.44 6.14
C LEU A 72 -13.67 7.99 6.18
N ILE A 73 -14.95 7.76 5.86
CA ILE A 73 -15.52 6.40 5.74
C ILE A 73 -14.82 5.63 4.62
N PHE A 74 -14.59 6.25 3.45
CA PHE A 74 -13.85 5.62 2.35
C PHE A 74 -12.43 5.26 2.76
N SER A 75 -11.70 6.18 3.40
CA SER A 75 -10.33 5.95 3.87
C SER A 75 -10.26 4.77 4.85
N ASN A 76 -11.19 4.74 5.82
CA ASN A 76 -11.27 3.66 6.82
C ASN A 76 -11.70 2.32 6.22
N THR A 77 -12.60 2.33 5.23
CA THR A 77 -13.10 1.09 4.60
C THR A 77 -12.05 0.45 3.71
N PHE A 78 -11.37 1.24 2.88
CA PHE A 78 -10.38 0.73 1.94
C PHE A 78 -8.99 0.52 2.55
N LYS A 79 -8.75 1.07 3.75
CA LYS A 79 -7.50 0.93 4.51
C LYS A 79 -6.26 1.14 3.66
N PHE A 80 -6.28 2.18 2.82
CA PHE A 80 -5.24 2.44 1.83
C PHE A 80 -3.86 2.52 2.45
N GLU A 81 -3.74 3.15 3.62
CA GLU A 81 -2.49 3.28 4.35
C GLU A 81 -1.94 1.92 4.83
N ALA A 82 -2.79 1.09 5.42
CA ALA A 82 -2.41 -0.25 5.88
C ALA A 82 -1.97 -1.14 4.71
N ARG A 83 -2.71 -1.11 3.60
CA ARG A 83 -2.36 -1.83 2.37
C ARG A 83 -1.08 -1.31 1.72
N SER A 84 -0.84 -0.01 1.76
CA SER A 84 0.40 0.63 1.30
C SER A 84 1.59 0.21 2.16
N LYS A 85 1.46 0.26 3.49
CA LYS A 85 2.48 -0.21 4.45
C LYS A 85 2.82 -1.68 4.23
N TRP A 86 1.82 -2.55 4.08
CA TRP A 86 2.02 -3.97 3.81
C TRP A 86 2.79 -4.19 2.49
N ASN A 87 2.39 -3.53 1.40
CA ASN A 87 3.10 -3.62 0.13
C ASN A 87 4.57 -3.16 0.22
N LYS A 88 4.86 -2.08 0.96
CA LYS A 88 6.25 -1.61 1.18
C LYS A 88 7.07 -2.61 2.00
N LEU A 89 6.48 -3.21 3.02
CA LEU A 89 7.15 -4.23 3.83
C LEU A 89 7.47 -5.46 3.00
N LYS A 90 6.49 -5.97 2.22
CA LYS A 90 6.70 -7.08 1.29
C LYS A 90 7.82 -6.77 0.29
N GLN A 91 7.83 -5.58 -0.29
CA GLN A 91 8.87 -5.14 -1.22
C GLN A 91 10.27 -5.17 -0.57
N ARG A 92 10.44 -4.57 0.62
CA ARG A 92 11.74 -4.55 1.32
C ARG A 92 12.26 -5.95 1.64
N LYS A 93 11.36 -6.87 2.01
CA LYS A 93 11.72 -8.27 2.29
C LYS A 93 12.17 -9.00 1.02
N LEU A 94 11.46 -8.82 -0.09
CA LEU A 94 11.86 -9.39 -1.38
C LEU A 94 13.19 -8.81 -1.89
N GLU A 95 13.42 -7.51 -1.73
CA GLU A 95 14.70 -6.86 -2.06
C GLU A 95 15.86 -7.41 -1.20
N GLY A 96 15.61 -7.64 0.09
CA GLY A 96 16.58 -8.26 0.99
C GLY A 96 16.96 -9.69 0.56
N LEU A 97 15.96 -10.53 0.24
CA LEU A 97 16.19 -11.88 -0.26
C LEU A 97 16.96 -11.89 -1.60
N LEU A 98 16.63 -10.96 -2.49
CA LEU A 98 17.33 -10.77 -3.76
C LEU A 98 18.78 -10.35 -3.52
N SER A 99 19.03 -9.44 -2.58
CA SER A 99 20.38 -9.00 -2.20
C SER A 99 21.21 -10.16 -1.65
N LYS A 100 20.65 -10.96 -0.74
CA LYS A 100 21.30 -12.17 -0.21
C LYS A 100 21.65 -13.17 -1.31
N LEU A 101 20.71 -13.39 -2.23
CA LEU A 101 20.90 -14.31 -3.36
C LEU A 101 21.97 -13.82 -4.36
N LYS A 102 22.07 -12.50 -4.61
CA LYS A 102 23.02 -11.93 -5.57
C LYS A 102 24.40 -11.64 -5.00
N PHE A 103 24.51 -11.23 -3.73
CA PHE A 103 25.74 -10.70 -3.16
C PHE A 103 26.33 -11.54 -2.03
N GLU A 104 25.52 -12.36 -1.36
CA GLU A 104 25.96 -13.16 -0.19
C GLU A 104 26.18 -14.64 -0.53
N ASN A 105 26.08 -15.03 -1.81
CA ASN A 105 26.19 -16.41 -2.29
C ASN A 105 25.27 -17.41 -1.55
N ALA A 106 24.14 -16.92 -1.03
CA ALA A 106 23.16 -17.75 -0.35
C ALA A 106 22.62 -18.83 -1.30
N THR A 107 22.35 -20.02 -0.78
CA THR A 107 21.85 -21.11 -1.62
C THR A 107 20.38 -20.90 -1.95
N VAL A 108 19.97 -21.38 -3.14
CA VAL A 108 18.56 -21.32 -3.58
C VAL A 108 17.62 -21.98 -2.56
N ALA A 109 18.07 -23.05 -1.90
CA ALA A 109 17.30 -23.76 -0.88
C ALA A 109 17.06 -22.91 0.38
N GLU A 110 18.09 -22.22 0.88
CA GLU A 110 17.98 -21.31 2.03
C GLU A 110 17.04 -20.14 1.71
N ILE A 111 17.21 -19.51 0.55
CA ILE A 111 16.37 -18.39 0.12
C ILE A 111 14.91 -18.83 -0.09
N SER A 112 14.68 -20.01 -0.66
CA SER A 112 13.31 -20.55 -0.82
C SER A 112 12.63 -20.80 0.53
N LYS A 113 13.39 -21.27 1.54
CA LYS A 113 12.87 -21.48 2.89
C LYS A 113 12.57 -20.15 3.58
N GLU A 114 13.52 -19.21 3.58
CA GLU A 114 13.36 -17.88 4.19
C GLU A 114 12.20 -17.10 3.53
N MET A 115 12.05 -17.22 2.21
CA MET A 115 10.94 -16.61 1.48
C MET A 115 9.58 -17.12 1.96
N ARG A 116 9.41 -18.43 2.20
CA ARG A 116 8.14 -18.97 2.71
C ARG A 116 7.82 -18.44 4.10
N GLU A 117 8.80 -18.48 5.00
CA GLU A 117 8.63 -18.01 6.38
C GLU A 117 8.29 -16.51 6.44
N GLU A 118 8.93 -15.69 5.60
CA GLU A 118 8.64 -14.25 5.54
C GLU A 118 7.30 -13.95 4.88
N LEU A 119 6.89 -14.72 3.85
CA LEU A 119 5.57 -14.58 3.23
C LEU A 119 4.45 -14.96 4.20
N GLU A 120 4.62 -16.02 4.97
CA GLU A 120 3.65 -16.45 5.99
C GLU A 120 3.45 -15.36 7.04
N LYS A 121 4.53 -14.79 7.58
CA LYS A 121 4.47 -13.65 8.51
C LYS A 121 3.77 -12.42 7.89
N LEU A 122 4.03 -12.15 6.61
CA LEU A 122 3.40 -11.04 5.91
C LEU A 122 1.89 -11.28 5.71
N ASP A 123 1.47 -12.52 5.45
CA ASP A 123 0.06 -12.86 5.33
C ASP A 123 -0.66 -12.77 6.68
N GLU A 124 -0.04 -13.21 7.77
CA GLU A 124 -0.57 -12.99 9.12
C GLU A 124 -0.76 -11.50 9.43
N MET A 125 0.25 -10.68 9.14
CA MET A 125 0.15 -9.22 9.29
C MET A 125 -0.96 -8.65 8.42
N ARG A 126 -1.14 -9.15 7.19
CA ARG A 126 -2.22 -8.70 6.31
C ARG A 126 -3.58 -8.97 6.93
N VAL A 127 -3.80 -10.17 7.45
CA VAL A 127 -5.06 -10.54 8.13
C VAL A 127 -5.32 -9.59 9.30
N GLN A 128 -4.31 -9.28 10.11
CA GLN A 128 -4.44 -8.33 11.22
C GLN A 128 -4.79 -6.90 10.73
N LEU A 129 -4.15 -6.43 9.66
CA LEU A 129 -4.42 -5.12 9.07
C LEU A 129 -5.80 -5.04 8.42
N GLU A 130 -6.33 -6.15 7.90
CA GLU A 130 -7.64 -6.21 7.26
C GLU A 130 -8.79 -6.40 8.26
N LYS A 131 -8.56 -6.84 9.51
CA LYS A 131 -9.60 -6.94 10.55
C LYS A 131 -10.38 -5.64 10.72
N PRO A 132 -11.72 -5.64 10.58
CA PRO A 132 -12.51 -4.43 10.76
C PRO A 132 -12.22 -3.83 12.14
N ILE A 133 -12.11 -2.50 12.20
CA ILE A 133 -12.00 -1.80 13.48
C ILE A 133 -13.32 -2.10 14.20
N ALA A 134 -13.28 -2.96 15.22
CA ALA A 134 -14.45 -3.23 16.05
C ALA A 134 -14.87 -1.89 16.67
N LYS A 135 -16.14 -1.53 16.46
CA LYS A 135 -16.77 -0.34 17.05
C LYS A 135 -16.84 -0.45 18.57
#